data_AF-A0A9D9ISU1-F1
#
_entry.id   AF-A0A9D9ISU1-F1
#
_cell.length_a   1.000
_cell.length_b   1.000
_cell.length_c   1.000
_cell.angle_alpha   90.00
_cell.angle_beta   90.00
_cell.angle_gamma   90.00
#
_symmetry.space_group_name_H-M   'P 1'
#
loop_
_entity.id
_entity.type
_entity.pdbx_description
1 polymer ?
#
loop_
_entity_poly.entity_id
_entity_poly.type
_entity_poly.pdbx_seq_one_letter_code
_entity_poly.pdbx_strand_id
1 'polypeptide(L)'
;MKKVLQYTLLLVIAIVSLSACKSNEQKAAALIKDYMFKNLFDYESYEPIETSIDSAYNQPMMNSQILALAFDSVEKEKEAEEHHEEYEDASRTRDIWSGGWSSYSTKEYNKARKKAIEELIASIEGTRASVRNLKQIKSMADTLSSGFIGWSAIHSFRCNTQGGNKTIGNYLFIFDKSFKTILNVFDANDEELVAAIDKIGTAQAMTDEQFMELEEQFTGQITQLQDGLAKIK
;
A
#
# COMPACT_ATOMS: atom_id res chain seq x y z
N MET A 1 34.93 -56.29 -17.41
CA MET A 1 34.30 -55.26 -18.27
C MET A 1 32.97 -54.74 -17.72
N LYS A 2 31.96 -55.58 -17.40
CA LYS A 2 30.67 -55.12 -16.84
C LYS A 2 30.78 -54.28 -15.54
N LYS A 3 31.65 -54.67 -14.61
CA LYS A 3 31.84 -53.93 -13.35
C LYS A 3 32.45 -52.54 -13.56
N VAL A 4 33.43 -52.41 -14.47
CA VAL A 4 34.08 -51.13 -14.81
C VAL A 4 33.09 -50.16 -15.47
N LEU A 5 32.22 -50.67 -16.36
CA LEU A 5 31.15 -49.90 -17.01
C LEU A 5 30.06 -49.44 -16.02
N GLN A 6 29.73 -50.27 -15.03
CA GLN A 6 28.76 -49.95 -13.98
C GLN A 6 29.30 -48.86 -13.02
N TYR A 7 30.59 -48.90 -12.68
CA TYR A 7 31.22 -47.86 -11.87
C TYR A 7 31.36 -46.52 -12.62
N THR A 8 31.63 -46.55 -13.93
CA THR A 8 31.65 -45.31 -14.74
C THR A 8 30.27 -44.70 -14.90
N LEU A 9 29.21 -45.50 -15.07
CA LEU A 9 27.83 -45.00 -15.14
C LEU A 9 27.36 -44.37 -13.82
N LEU A 10 27.68 -44.99 -12.67
CA LEU A 10 27.40 -44.42 -11.34
C LEU A 10 28.17 -43.12 -11.08
N LEU A 11 29.41 -43.02 -11.55
CA LEU A 11 30.23 -41.81 -11.43
C LEU A 11 29.66 -40.65 -12.28
N VAL A 12 29.21 -40.92 -13.50
CA VAL A 12 28.57 -39.91 -14.37
C VAL A 12 27.25 -39.43 -13.78
N ILE A 13 26.42 -40.33 -13.23
CA ILE A 13 25.17 -39.95 -12.53
C ILE A 13 25.47 -39.10 -11.29
N ALA A 14 26.50 -39.45 -10.51
CA ALA A 14 26.93 -38.68 -9.35
C ALA A 14 27.43 -37.27 -9.74
N ILE A 15 28.24 -37.15 -10.80
CA ILE A 15 28.77 -35.86 -11.29
C ILE A 15 27.65 -34.96 -11.85
N VAL A 16 26.65 -35.55 -12.54
CA VAL A 16 25.46 -34.83 -13.03
C VAL A 16 24.55 -34.39 -11.87
N SER A 17 24.50 -35.15 -10.77
CA SER A 17 23.72 -34.76 -9.58
C SER A 17 24.36 -33.65 -8.73
N LEU A 18 25.68 -33.45 -8.82
CA LEU A 18 26.42 -32.42 -8.07
C LEU A 18 26.41 -31.04 -8.75
N SER A 19 25.98 -30.94 -10.01
CA SER A 19 26.05 -29.71 -10.82
C SER A 19 24.68 -29.04 -11.08
N ALA A 20 23.59 -29.56 -10.50
CA ALA A 20 22.23 -29.09 -10.81
C ALA A 20 21.51 -28.30 -9.69
N CYS A 21 22.03 -28.25 -8.46
CA CYS A 21 21.42 -27.46 -7.40
C CYS A 21 22.00 -26.04 -7.39
N LYS A 22 21.43 -25.15 -8.22
CA LYS A 22 21.60 -23.70 -8.02
C LYS A 22 21.25 -23.33 -6.58
N SER A 23 22.04 -22.45 -5.97
CA SER A 23 21.67 -21.88 -4.67
C SER A 23 20.38 -21.05 -4.79
N ASN A 24 19.72 -20.76 -3.67
CA ASN A 24 18.50 -19.94 -3.70
C ASN A 24 18.76 -18.55 -4.28
N GLU A 25 19.94 -17.98 -4.00
CA GLU A 25 20.46 -16.74 -4.57
C GLU A 25 20.54 -16.80 -6.09
N GLN A 26 21.12 -17.88 -6.63
CA GLN A 26 21.22 -18.06 -8.08
C GLN A 26 19.86 -18.27 -8.75
N LYS A 27 18.91 -18.91 -8.06
CA LYS A 27 17.54 -19.09 -8.56
C LYS A 27 16.76 -17.77 -8.57
N ALA A 28 16.81 -17.02 -7.48
CA ALA A 28 16.17 -15.70 -7.37
C ALA A 28 16.75 -14.74 -8.41
N ALA A 29 18.09 -14.64 -8.51
CA ALA A 29 18.75 -13.75 -9.46
C ALA A 29 18.35 -14.06 -10.91
N ALA A 30 18.14 -15.33 -11.26
CA ALA A 30 17.68 -15.70 -12.60
C ALA A 30 16.24 -15.22 -12.87
N LEU A 31 15.33 -15.37 -11.91
CA LEU A 31 13.95 -14.89 -12.03
C LEU A 31 13.86 -13.36 -12.03
N ILE A 32 14.61 -12.69 -11.14
CA ILE A 32 14.70 -11.23 -11.09
C ILE A 32 15.20 -10.69 -12.42
N LYS A 33 16.29 -11.25 -12.96
CA LYS A 33 16.83 -10.81 -14.25
C LYS A 33 15.81 -10.90 -15.39
N ASP A 34 15.06 -12.00 -15.46
CA ASP A 34 13.98 -12.18 -16.46
C ASP A 34 12.83 -11.19 -16.25
N TYR A 35 12.45 -10.94 -14.99
CA TYR A 35 11.47 -9.91 -14.65
C TYR A 35 11.93 -8.51 -15.06
N MET A 36 13.17 -8.13 -14.72
CA MET A 36 13.73 -6.82 -15.07
C MET A 36 13.82 -6.62 -16.57
N PHE A 37 14.20 -7.64 -17.33
CA PHE A 37 14.23 -7.60 -18.79
C PHE A 37 12.86 -7.28 -19.40
N LYS A 38 11.78 -7.76 -18.77
CA LYS A 38 10.41 -7.56 -19.25
C LYS A 38 9.81 -6.23 -18.81
N ASN A 39 10.22 -5.69 -17.66
CA ASN A 39 9.51 -4.59 -17.00
C ASN A 39 10.29 -3.27 -16.95
N LEU A 40 11.63 -3.29 -17.04
CA LEU A 40 12.39 -2.03 -17.09
C LEU A 40 12.29 -1.39 -18.47
N PHE A 41 12.11 -0.06 -18.48
CA PHE A 41 12.09 0.73 -19.72
C PHE A 41 13.42 0.63 -20.49
N ASP A 42 14.55 0.80 -19.78
CA ASP A 42 15.90 0.67 -20.32
C ASP A 42 16.64 -0.45 -19.58
N TYR A 43 16.41 -1.69 -20.00
CA TYR A 43 17.11 -2.84 -19.45
C TYR A 43 18.62 -2.84 -19.74
N GLU A 44 19.09 -2.20 -20.81
CA GLU A 44 20.53 -2.18 -21.12
C GLU A 44 21.32 -1.42 -20.04
N SER A 45 20.68 -0.43 -19.42
CA SER A 45 21.22 0.31 -18.28
C SER A 45 21.11 -0.39 -16.93
N TYR A 46 20.48 -1.58 -16.86
CA TYR A 46 20.24 -2.30 -15.62
C TYR A 46 21.55 -2.84 -15.01
N GLU A 47 21.88 -2.34 -13.83
CA GLU A 47 23.04 -2.77 -13.05
C GLU A 47 22.58 -3.22 -11.64
N PRO A 48 22.54 -4.53 -11.35
CA PRO A 48 22.31 -5.03 -9.99
C PRO A 48 23.31 -4.44 -9.00
N ILE A 49 22.82 -3.98 -7.84
CA ILE A 49 23.67 -3.50 -6.74
C ILE A 49 23.77 -4.57 -5.66
N GLU A 50 22.61 -4.99 -5.13
CA GLU A 50 22.55 -5.93 -4.01
C GLU A 50 21.30 -6.80 -4.13
N THR A 51 21.40 -8.05 -3.66
CA THR A 51 20.25 -8.94 -3.50
C THR A 51 20.41 -9.69 -2.20
N SER A 52 19.46 -9.51 -1.29
CA SER A 52 19.38 -10.25 -0.03
C SER A 52 18.14 -11.12 -0.03
N ILE A 53 18.27 -12.38 0.37
CA ILE A 53 17.18 -13.36 0.38
C ILE A 53 16.80 -13.74 1.79
N ASP A 54 15.51 -13.87 2.02
CA ASP A 54 14.96 -14.39 3.27
C ASP A 54 13.76 -15.31 3.01
N SER A 55 13.24 -15.92 4.06
CA SER A 55 12.00 -16.68 4.05
C SER A 55 10.81 -15.74 3.92
N ALA A 56 9.89 -16.05 3.00
CA ALA A 56 8.61 -15.36 2.91
C ALA A 56 7.52 -16.15 3.66
N TYR A 57 6.83 -15.44 4.54
CA TYR A 57 5.64 -15.91 5.21
C TYR A 57 4.42 -15.19 4.66
N ASN A 58 3.25 -15.82 4.77
CA ASN A 58 1.99 -15.19 4.42
C ASN A 58 1.77 -13.96 5.31
N GLN A 59 1.75 -12.77 4.68
CA GLN A 59 1.57 -11.48 5.35
C GLN A 59 0.34 -10.77 4.74
N PRO A 60 -0.34 -9.89 5.50
CA PRO A 60 -1.52 -9.19 5.01
C PRO A 60 -1.28 -8.41 3.70
N MET A 61 -0.11 -7.78 3.53
CA MET A 61 0.25 -7.05 2.30
C MET A 61 0.27 -7.91 1.03
N MET A 62 0.33 -9.24 1.16
CA MET A 62 0.32 -10.17 0.04
C MET A 62 -1.09 -10.59 -0.38
N ASN A 63 -2.10 -10.25 0.43
CA ASN A 63 -3.49 -10.48 0.10
C ASN A 63 -4.02 -9.28 -0.68
N SER A 64 -4.44 -9.50 -1.94
CA SER A 64 -4.87 -8.43 -2.84
C SER A 64 -6.10 -7.67 -2.34
N GLN A 65 -7.00 -8.31 -1.58
CA GLN A 65 -8.17 -7.64 -1.01
C GLN A 65 -7.77 -6.74 0.15
N ILE A 66 -6.86 -7.19 1.02
CA ILE A 66 -6.30 -6.36 2.09
C ILE A 66 -5.56 -5.17 1.50
N LEU A 67 -4.74 -5.39 0.47
CA LEU A 67 -3.98 -4.33 -0.18
C LEU A 67 -4.91 -3.32 -0.88
N ALA A 68 -5.97 -3.78 -1.55
CA ALA A 68 -6.97 -2.90 -2.15
C ALA A 68 -7.70 -2.02 -1.11
N LEU A 69 -8.08 -2.60 0.04
CA LEU A 69 -8.66 -1.82 1.14
C LEU A 69 -7.69 -0.78 1.70
N ALA A 70 -6.39 -1.11 1.72
CA ALA A 70 -5.37 -0.19 2.20
C ALA A 70 -5.16 0.98 1.23
N PHE A 71 -5.15 0.73 -0.08
CA PHE A 71 -5.14 1.79 -1.09
C PHE A 71 -6.41 2.66 -1.02
N ASP A 72 -7.58 2.05 -0.90
CA ASP A 72 -8.84 2.80 -0.74
C ASP A 72 -8.81 3.63 0.56
N SER A 73 -8.24 3.12 1.66
CA SER A 73 -8.03 3.90 2.89
C SER A 73 -7.16 5.15 2.67
N VAL A 74 -6.07 5.03 1.91
CA VAL A 74 -5.21 6.18 1.53
C VAL A 74 -5.99 7.17 0.67
N GLU A 75 -6.75 6.70 -0.31
CA GLU A 75 -7.58 7.56 -1.18
C GLU A 75 -8.65 8.31 -0.38
N LYS A 76 -9.38 7.62 0.51
CA LYS A 76 -10.41 8.23 1.36
C LYS A 76 -9.85 9.31 2.29
N GLU A 77 -8.63 9.15 2.77
CA GLU A 77 -7.97 10.19 3.58
C GLU A 77 -7.54 11.40 2.75
N LYS A 78 -7.07 11.18 1.53
CA LYS A 78 -6.77 12.27 0.61
C LYS A 78 -8.03 13.08 0.26
N GLU A 79 -9.11 12.40 -0.10
CA GLU A 79 -10.42 13.04 -0.34
C GLU A 79 -10.90 13.81 0.91
N ALA A 80 -10.72 13.24 2.10
CA ALA A 80 -11.08 13.89 3.36
C ALA A 80 -10.29 15.18 3.61
N GLU A 81 -9.00 15.20 3.27
CA GLU A 81 -8.15 16.38 3.38
C GLU A 81 -8.56 17.45 2.37
N GLU A 82 -8.85 17.08 1.12
CA GLU A 82 -9.36 18.01 0.09
C GLU A 82 -10.65 18.72 0.58
N HIS A 83 -11.59 17.96 1.16
CA HIS A 83 -12.78 18.53 1.79
C HIS A 83 -12.46 19.41 3.02
N HIS A 84 -11.43 19.08 3.79
CA HIS A 84 -11.00 19.89 4.92
C HIS A 84 -10.46 21.26 4.47
N GLU A 85 -9.66 21.27 3.39
CA GLU A 85 -9.18 22.51 2.76
C GLU A 85 -10.34 23.39 2.28
N GLU A 86 -11.36 22.79 1.65
CA GLU A 86 -12.57 23.51 1.22
C GLU A 86 -13.39 24.06 2.39
N TYR A 87 -13.47 23.31 3.51
CA TYR A 87 -14.07 23.78 4.75
C TYR A 87 -13.35 25.02 5.29
N GLU A 88 -12.03 25.01 5.29
CA GLU A 88 -11.20 26.12 5.76
C GLU A 88 -11.38 27.37 4.88
N ASP A 89 -11.44 27.20 3.55
CA ASP A 89 -11.76 28.28 2.61
C ASP A 89 -13.15 28.87 2.81
N ALA A 90 -14.15 28.01 2.98
CA ALA A 90 -15.52 28.43 3.24
C ALA A 90 -15.64 29.14 4.60
N SER A 91 -14.89 28.70 5.61
CA SER A 91 -14.81 29.34 6.93
C SER A 91 -14.18 30.74 6.85
N ARG A 92 -13.06 30.90 6.12
CA ARG A 92 -12.48 32.22 5.84
C ARG A 92 -13.48 33.16 5.17
N THR A 93 -14.20 32.65 4.16
CA THR A 93 -15.23 33.42 3.45
C THR A 93 -16.36 33.84 4.38
N ARG A 94 -16.84 32.93 5.23
CA ARG A 94 -17.85 33.23 6.25
C ARG A 94 -17.40 34.36 7.17
N ASP A 95 -16.14 34.32 7.62
CA ASP A 95 -15.61 35.31 8.56
C ASP A 95 -15.51 36.70 7.94
N ILE A 96 -15.17 36.80 6.64
CA ILE A 96 -15.20 38.08 5.88
C ILE A 96 -16.61 38.71 5.90
N TRP A 97 -17.66 37.90 5.71
CA TRP A 97 -19.04 38.38 5.65
C TRP A 97 -19.72 38.54 7.02
N SER A 98 -19.04 38.15 8.11
CA SER A 98 -19.61 38.14 9.47
C SER A 98 -19.96 39.53 10.02
N GLY A 99 -19.25 40.57 9.58
CA GLY A 99 -19.44 41.95 10.05
C GLY A 99 -20.36 42.83 9.22
N GLY A 100 -20.93 42.31 8.11
CA GLY A 100 -21.74 43.13 7.21
C GLY A 100 -23.22 43.16 7.57
N TRP A 101 -23.83 44.33 7.44
CA TRP A 101 -25.19 44.64 7.89
C TRP A 101 -26.26 44.58 6.79
N SER A 102 -25.87 44.26 5.55
CA SER A 102 -26.79 44.20 4.41
C SER A 102 -27.40 42.81 4.27
N SER A 103 -28.60 42.74 3.67
CA SER A 103 -29.24 41.47 3.30
C SER A 103 -28.35 40.61 2.39
N TYR A 104 -27.56 41.25 1.53
CA TYR A 104 -26.56 40.59 0.71
C TYR A 104 -25.45 39.96 1.57
N SER A 105 -24.90 40.70 2.55
CA SER A 105 -23.89 40.17 3.48
C SER A 105 -24.40 38.99 4.28
N THR A 106 -25.64 39.07 4.78
CA THR A 106 -26.28 37.96 5.50
C THR A 106 -26.42 36.72 4.61
N LYS A 107 -26.79 36.89 3.34
CA LYS A 107 -26.91 35.79 2.38
C LYS A 107 -25.55 35.13 2.10
N GLU A 108 -24.50 35.92 1.84
CA GLU A 108 -23.16 35.38 1.58
C GLU A 108 -22.57 34.71 2.83
N TYR A 109 -22.79 35.28 4.02
CA TYR A 109 -22.44 34.64 5.29
C TYR A 109 -23.12 33.27 5.45
N ASN A 110 -24.44 33.19 5.26
CA ASN A 110 -25.17 31.92 5.41
C ASN A 110 -24.75 30.90 4.36
N LYS A 111 -24.49 31.32 3.11
CA LYS A 111 -23.99 30.45 2.04
C LYS A 111 -22.61 29.87 2.39
N ALA A 112 -21.68 30.72 2.84
CA ALA A 112 -20.34 30.28 3.22
C ALA A 112 -20.36 29.38 4.47
N ARG A 113 -21.20 29.70 5.46
CA ARG A 113 -21.43 28.86 6.63
C ARG A 113 -22.00 27.49 6.27
N LYS A 114 -22.98 27.46 5.35
CA LYS A 114 -23.58 26.23 4.85
C LYS A 114 -22.52 25.35 4.18
N LYS A 115 -21.76 25.92 3.23
CA LYS A 115 -20.67 25.21 2.56
C LYS A 115 -19.66 24.66 3.57
N ALA A 116 -19.20 25.48 4.51
CA ALA A 116 -18.24 25.04 5.52
C ALA A 116 -18.72 23.80 6.30
N ILE A 117 -19.99 23.77 6.73
CA ILE A 117 -20.53 22.60 7.44
C ILE A 117 -20.63 21.38 6.52
N GLU A 118 -21.07 21.55 5.26
CA GLU A 118 -21.17 20.47 4.29
C GLU A 118 -19.81 19.84 3.99
N GLU A 119 -18.78 20.66 3.74
CA GLU A 119 -17.41 20.17 3.49
C GLU A 119 -16.80 19.50 4.73
N LEU A 120 -17.05 20.03 5.93
CA LEU A 120 -16.55 19.41 7.16
C LEU A 120 -17.22 18.04 7.41
N ILE A 121 -18.51 17.90 7.11
CA ILE A 121 -19.18 16.59 7.16
C ILE A 121 -18.54 15.62 6.17
N ALA A 122 -18.31 16.04 4.92
CA ALA A 122 -17.69 15.21 3.90
C ALA A 122 -16.27 14.76 4.30
N SER A 123 -15.47 15.67 4.86
CA SER A 123 -14.15 15.35 5.41
C SER A 123 -14.22 14.28 6.50
N ILE A 124 -15.11 14.45 7.49
CA ILE A 124 -15.30 13.46 8.57
C ILE A 124 -15.80 12.11 8.01
N GLU A 125 -16.70 12.12 7.02
CA GLU A 125 -17.20 10.91 6.38
C GLU A 125 -16.10 10.16 5.61
N GLY A 126 -15.20 10.88 4.92
CA GLY A 126 -14.02 10.32 4.27
C GLY A 126 -13.06 9.66 5.28
N THR A 127 -12.72 10.37 6.37
CA THR A 127 -11.90 9.79 7.45
C THR A 127 -12.57 8.56 8.06
N ARG A 128 -13.89 8.61 8.29
CA ARG A 128 -14.66 7.47 8.80
C ARG A 128 -14.66 6.28 7.84
N ALA A 129 -14.72 6.51 6.53
CA ALA A 129 -14.61 5.47 5.52
C ALA A 129 -13.22 4.79 5.57
N SER A 130 -12.14 5.57 5.68
CA SER A 130 -10.79 5.04 5.89
C SER A 130 -10.73 4.13 7.14
N VAL A 131 -11.25 4.59 8.28
CA VAL A 131 -11.27 3.79 9.53
C VAL A 131 -12.06 2.49 9.37
N ARG A 132 -13.14 2.48 8.59
CA ARG A 132 -13.89 1.25 8.28
C ARG A 132 -13.09 0.28 7.44
N ASN A 133 -12.32 0.76 6.47
CA ASN A 133 -11.38 -0.08 5.72
C ASN A 133 -10.32 -0.68 6.63
N LEU A 134 -9.73 0.12 7.52
CA LEU A 134 -8.77 -0.37 8.53
C LEU A 134 -9.38 -1.48 9.41
N LYS A 135 -10.63 -1.34 9.84
CA LYS A 135 -11.33 -2.38 10.60
C LYS A 135 -11.51 -3.68 9.81
N GLN A 136 -11.84 -3.58 8.53
CA GLN A 136 -11.94 -4.76 7.65
C GLN A 136 -10.57 -5.41 7.44
N ILE A 137 -9.52 -4.61 7.20
CA ILE A 137 -8.14 -5.08 7.09
C ILE A 137 -7.75 -5.87 8.33
N LYS A 138 -8.01 -5.33 9.54
CA LYS A 138 -7.73 -6.02 10.80
C LYS A 138 -8.43 -7.37 10.87
N SER A 139 -9.73 -7.42 10.60
CA SER A 139 -10.51 -8.67 10.64
C SER A 139 -9.98 -9.72 9.66
N MET A 140 -9.56 -9.30 8.46
CA MET A 140 -8.98 -10.19 7.47
C MET A 140 -7.56 -10.64 7.85
N ALA A 141 -6.76 -9.75 8.42
CA ALA A 141 -5.41 -10.06 8.90
C ALA A 141 -5.42 -11.03 10.08
N ASP A 142 -6.35 -10.86 11.03
CA ASP A 142 -6.49 -11.72 12.21
C ASP A 142 -6.93 -13.15 11.86
N THR A 143 -7.58 -13.34 10.70
CA THR A 143 -7.99 -14.65 10.18
C THR A 143 -6.99 -15.26 9.20
N LEU A 144 -5.94 -14.52 8.85
CA LEU A 144 -4.94 -14.97 7.89
C LEU A 144 -4.06 -16.06 8.53
N SER A 145 -3.98 -17.24 7.90
CA SER A 145 -3.06 -18.27 8.37
C SER A 145 -1.62 -17.82 8.16
N SER A 146 -0.85 -17.71 9.24
CA SER A 146 0.60 -17.52 9.16
C SER A 146 1.25 -18.83 8.71
N GLY A 147 2.05 -18.77 7.65
CA GLY A 147 2.68 -19.95 7.09
C GLY A 147 3.77 -19.61 6.10
N PHE A 148 4.80 -20.45 6.03
CA PHE A 148 5.85 -20.31 5.04
C PHE A 148 5.26 -20.53 3.64
N ILE A 149 5.41 -19.52 2.78
CA ILE A 149 4.87 -19.52 1.41
C ILE A 149 5.98 -19.59 0.35
N GLY A 150 7.22 -19.29 0.72
CA GLY A 150 8.36 -19.35 -0.18
C GLY A 150 9.47 -18.42 0.27
N TRP A 151 10.04 -17.67 -0.66
CA TRP A 151 11.23 -16.86 -0.40
C TRP A 151 10.96 -15.40 -0.76
N SER A 152 11.60 -14.49 -0.07
CA SER A 152 11.62 -13.07 -0.43
C SER A 152 13.02 -12.69 -0.90
N ALA A 153 13.12 -11.68 -1.77
CA ALA A 153 14.38 -11.01 -2.04
C ALA A 153 14.19 -9.51 -2.08
N ILE A 154 15.00 -8.78 -1.31
CA ILE A 154 15.17 -7.34 -1.49
C ILE A 154 16.28 -7.15 -2.52
N HIS A 155 15.96 -6.45 -3.60
CA HIS A 155 16.82 -6.27 -4.75
C HIS A 155 16.97 -4.79 -5.10
N SER A 156 18.18 -4.27 -4.93
CA SER A 156 18.54 -2.91 -5.31
C SER A 156 19.33 -2.90 -6.61
N PHE A 157 19.04 -1.95 -7.49
CA PHE A 157 19.67 -1.85 -8.81
C PHE A 157 19.72 -0.40 -9.30
N ARG A 158 20.64 -0.10 -10.22
CA ARG A 158 20.63 1.14 -11.01
C ARG A 158 19.98 0.88 -12.36
N CYS A 159 19.26 1.86 -12.88
CA CYS A 159 18.84 1.91 -14.28
C CYS A 159 18.59 3.36 -14.70
N ASN A 160 18.38 3.58 -15.99
CA ASN A 160 17.88 4.84 -16.51
C ASN A 160 16.35 4.89 -16.41
N THR A 161 15.81 6.06 -16.10
CA THR A 161 14.39 6.36 -16.25
C THR A 161 14.03 6.55 -17.72
N GLN A 162 12.74 6.67 -18.03
CA GLN A 162 12.28 7.03 -19.38
C GLN A 162 12.89 8.34 -19.91
N GLY A 163 13.25 9.26 -19.01
CA GLY A 163 13.93 10.52 -19.36
C GLY A 163 15.45 10.41 -19.54
N GLY A 164 16.03 9.20 -19.45
CA GLY A 164 17.46 8.95 -19.55
C GLY A 164 18.28 9.31 -18.30
N ASN A 165 17.62 9.74 -17.22
CA ASN A 165 18.29 10.04 -15.96
C ASN A 165 18.57 8.75 -15.18
N LYS A 166 19.73 8.66 -14.52
CA LYS A 166 20.03 7.54 -13.64
C LYS A 166 19.14 7.57 -12.40
N THR A 167 18.63 6.41 -12.01
CA THR A 167 17.88 6.18 -10.77
C THR A 167 18.35 4.91 -10.07
N ILE A 168 17.89 4.72 -8.83
CA ILE A 168 18.07 3.48 -8.06
C ILE A 168 16.67 2.92 -7.79
N GLY A 169 16.40 1.71 -8.23
CA GLY A 169 15.21 0.96 -7.85
C GLY A 169 15.51 0.02 -6.68
N ASN A 170 14.52 -0.19 -5.82
CA ASN A 170 14.61 -1.10 -4.68
C ASN A 170 13.33 -1.92 -4.57
N TYR A 171 13.40 -3.19 -4.96
CA TYR A 171 12.21 -4.04 -5.14
C TYR A 171 12.22 -5.18 -4.14
N LEU A 172 11.06 -5.47 -3.54
CA LEU A 172 10.81 -6.69 -2.79
C LEU A 172 10.10 -7.70 -3.69
N PHE A 173 10.80 -8.78 -4.02
CA PHE A 173 10.26 -9.92 -4.76
C PHE A 173 9.80 -11.00 -3.79
N ILE A 174 8.66 -11.63 -4.07
CA ILE A 174 8.19 -12.83 -3.38
C ILE A 174 8.17 -13.98 -4.38
N PHE A 175 8.78 -15.11 -4.04
CA PHE A 175 8.89 -16.31 -4.87
C PHE A 175 8.14 -17.48 -4.23
N ASP A 176 7.69 -18.42 -5.05
CA ASP A 176 7.22 -19.69 -4.52
C ASP A 176 8.36 -20.49 -3.83
N LYS A 177 7.98 -21.51 -3.05
CA LYS A 177 8.91 -22.38 -2.29
C LYS A 177 10.04 -22.99 -3.13
N SER A 178 9.83 -23.14 -4.44
CA SER A 178 10.73 -23.80 -5.37
C SER A 178 11.44 -22.86 -6.35
N PHE A 179 11.22 -21.55 -6.26
CA PHE A 179 11.67 -20.55 -7.24
C PHE A 179 11.26 -20.91 -8.68
N LYS A 180 10.01 -21.32 -8.90
CA LYS A 180 9.47 -21.50 -10.27
C LYS A 180 8.79 -20.24 -10.78
N THR A 181 8.07 -19.53 -9.92
CA THR A 181 7.43 -18.26 -10.25
C THR A 181 7.72 -17.19 -9.20
N ILE A 182 7.66 -15.95 -9.66
CA ILE A 182 7.46 -14.77 -8.81
C ILE A 182 5.96 -14.73 -8.47
N LEU A 183 5.64 -14.66 -7.19
CA LEU A 183 4.28 -14.54 -6.66
C LEU A 183 3.83 -13.09 -6.59
N ASN A 184 4.73 -12.19 -6.16
CA ASN A 184 4.48 -10.74 -6.07
C ASN A 184 5.78 -9.96 -6.25
N VAL A 185 5.66 -8.71 -6.69
CA VAL A 185 6.75 -7.72 -6.73
C VAL A 185 6.21 -6.41 -6.17
N PHE A 186 6.97 -5.83 -5.26
CA PHE A 186 6.65 -4.57 -4.61
C PHE A 186 7.80 -3.60 -4.88
N ASP A 187 7.50 -2.43 -5.43
CA ASP A 187 8.48 -1.34 -5.54
C ASP A 187 8.55 -0.63 -4.18
N ALA A 188 9.66 -0.79 -3.46
CA ALA A 188 9.82 -0.19 -2.13
C ALA A 188 10.01 1.33 -2.19
N ASN A 189 10.17 1.91 -3.39
CA ASN A 189 10.19 3.34 -3.60
C ASN A 189 8.81 3.91 -4.01
N ASP A 190 7.81 3.06 -4.21
CA ASP A 190 6.44 3.50 -4.51
C ASP A 190 5.78 4.06 -3.25
N GLU A 191 5.65 5.38 -3.20
CA GLU A 191 5.10 6.10 -2.04
C GLU A 191 3.65 5.70 -1.74
N GLU A 192 2.83 5.42 -2.76
CA GLU A 192 1.43 4.99 -2.56
C GLU A 192 1.38 3.60 -1.94
N LEU A 193 2.23 2.68 -2.43
CA LEU A 193 2.33 1.35 -1.86
C LEU A 193 2.86 1.38 -0.42
N VAL A 194 3.85 2.22 -0.14
CA VAL A 194 4.39 2.40 1.22
C VAL A 194 3.30 2.92 2.16
N ALA A 195 2.52 3.92 1.73
CA ALA A 195 1.39 4.43 2.50
C ALA A 195 0.33 3.34 2.74
N ALA A 196 0.00 2.53 1.73
CA ALA A 196 -0.93 1.42 1.89
C ALA A 196 -0.41 0.36 2.88
N ILE A 197 0.88 0.01 2.84
CA ILE A 197 1.47 -0.92 3.82
C ILE A 197 1.43 -0.33 5.23
N ASP A 198 1.64 0.98 5.39
CA ASP A 198 1.50 1.66 6.69
C ASP A 198 0.07 1.60 7.23
N LYS A 199 -0.95 1.70 6.36
CA LYS A 199 -2.36 1.48 6.74
C LYS A 199 -2.61 0.07 7.26
N ILE A 200 -2.01 -0.94 6.63
CA ILE A 200 -2.09 -2.31 7.13
C ILE A 200 -1.48 -2.41 8.53
N GLY A 201 -0.30 -1.82 8.74
CA GLY A 201 0.35 -1.78 10.06
C GLY A 201 -0.49 -1.08 11.12
N THR A 202 -1.08 0.07 10.77
CA THR A 202 -2.00 0.83 11.62
C THR A 202 -3.22 -0.01 12.01
N ALA A 203 -3.87 -0.66 11.05
CA ALA A 203 -5.02 -1.52 11.29
C ALA A 203 -4.69 -2.67 12.27
N GLN A 204 -3.51 -3.28 12.13
CA GLN A 204 -3.08 -4.36 13.02
C GLN A 204 -2.74 -3.88 14.44
N ALA A 205 -2.30 -2.64 14.59
CA ALA A 205 -1.97 -2.04 15.88
C ALA A 205 -3.22 -1.57 16.66
N MET A 206 -4.32 -1.28 15.97
CA MET A 206 -5.57 -0.82 16.58
C MET A 206 -6.34 -1.95 17.27
N THR A 207 -6.96 -1.62 18.41
CA THR A 207 -7.89 -2.51 19.12
C THR A 207 -9.32 -2.33 18.64
N ASP A 208 -10.16 -3.35 18.86
CA ASP A 208 -11.59 -3.27 18.55
C ASP A 208 -12.28 -2.12 19.33
N GLU A 209 -11.83 -1.85 20.57
CA GLU A 209 -12.30 -0.72 21.39
C GLU A 209 -12.01 0.62 20.70
N GLN A 210 -10.78 0.82 20.21
CA GLN A 210 -10.40 2.05 19.50
C GLN A 210 -11.23 2.25 18.22
N PHE A 211 -11.55 1.18 17.49
CA PHE A 211 -12.46 1.27 16.35
C PHE A 211 -13.89 1.66 16.76
N MET A 212 -14.38 1.20 17.90
CA MET A 212 -15.71 1.57 18.41
C MET A 212 -15.75 3.03 18.87
N GLU A 213 -14.75 3.47 19.63
CA GLU A 213 -14.63 4.85 20.10
C GLU A 213 -14.60 5.85 18.94
N LEU A 214 -13.84 5.57 17.88
CA LEU A 214 -13.80 6.41 16.68
C LEU A 214 -15.16 6.46 15.97
N GLU A 215 -15.84 5.32 15.82
CA GLU A 215 -17.15 5.28 15.16
C GLU A 215 -18.22 6.06 15.93
N GLU A 216 -18.18 6.03 17.27
CA GLU A 216 -19.03 6.84 18.13
C GLU A 216 -18.69 8.34 17.98
N GLN A 217 -17.40 8.70 18.02
CA GLN A 217 -16.94 10.07 17.85
C GLN A 217 -17.42 10.66 16.51
N PHE A 218 -17.19 9.95 15.40
CA PHE A 218 -17.62 10.42 14.07
C PHE A 218 -19.14 10.58 14.00
N THR A 219 -19.89 9.64 14.56
CA THR A 219 -21.36 9.70 14.58
C THR A 219 -21.85 10.93 15.35
N GLY A 220 -21.26 11.21 16.52
CA GLY A 220 -21.58 12.37 17.33
C GLY A 220 -21.29 13.69 16.61
N GLN A 221 -20.11 13.82 16.01
CA GLN A 221 -19.70 15.02 15.27
C GLN A 221 -20.60 15.29 14.06
N ILE A 222 -20.86 14.27 13.22
CA ILE A 222 -21.73 14.41 12.05
C ILE A 222 -23.14 14.85 12.47
N THR A 223 -23.71 14.22 13.51
CA THR A 223 -25.05 14.58 14.01
C THR A 223 -25.10 16.04 14.47
N GLN A 224 -24.11 16.49 15.23
CA GLN A 224 -24.02 17.87 15.69
C GLN A 224 -23.92 18.87 14.53
N LEU A 225 -23.15 18.54 13.50
CA LEU A 225 -22.98 19.37 12.31
C LEU A 225 -24.27 19.43 11.48
N GLN A 226 -24.95 18.31 11.28
CA GLN A 226 -26.24 18.24 10.58
C GLN A 226 -27.32 19.06 11.30
N ASP A 227 -27.39 19.00 12.64
CA ASP A 227 -28.28 19.86 13.43
C ASP A 227 -27.94 21.35 13.29
N GLY A 228 -26.65 21.68 13.16
CA GLY A 228 -26.17 23.03 12.89
C GLY A 228 -26.57 23.53 11.50
N LEU A 229 -26.46 22.66 10.50
CA LEU A 229 -26.84 22.91 9.11
C LEU A 229 -28.34 23.20 8.98
N ALA A 230 -29.19 22.40 9.63
CA ALA A 230 -30.64 22.55 9.61
C ALA A 230 -31.14 23.89 10.20
N LYS A 231 -30.31 24.58 10.99
CA LYS A 231 -30.63 25.88 11.62
C LYS A 231 -30.22 27.08 10.76
N ILE A 232 -29.56 26.89 9.63
CA ILE A 232 -29.19 27.97 8.71
C ILE A 232 -30.44 28.36 7.89
N LYS A 233 -30.78 29.66 7.91
CA LYS A 233 -31.92 30.24 7.20
C LYS A 233 -31.53 30.82 5.84
#